data_AF-K8XS83-F1
#
_entry.id   AF-K8XS83-F1
#
_cell.length_a   1.000
_cell.length_b   1.000
_cell.length_c   1.000
_cell.angle_alpha   90.00
_cell.angle_beta   90.00
_cell.angle_gamma   90.00
#
_symmetry.space_group_name_H-M   'P 1'
#
loop_
_entity.id
_entity.type
_entity.pdbx_description
1 polymer ?
#
loop_
_entity_poly.entity_id
_entity_poly.type
_entity_poly.pdbx_seq_one_letter_code
_entity_poly.pdbx_strand_id
1 'polypeptide(L)'
;MTIADIAPRTALQQRYWDPALTEPAQWNPVLEALHSHRSVRRYLPDPLTDETLDVLVSAAQSAATSSNLQAWSVVAVRDPDRKARLAALAGEQAHIVEAPVLLVWLADFARVRQLAGDRGAPIEGADYLESSYIGFIDAALAAQNAVTAAESLGLGTVFIGALRNKPEEVAAELGLPPHVFAVFGLVVGHPHPDADAQIKPRLPRAAVLHQEKYDLPAQRDHVDAYEGRIAAFYSAQQLDHSWIERVLDRLASAARLNGRDRLKESLIRLGFPLR
;
A
#
# COMPACT_ATOMS: atom_id res chain seq x y z
N MET A 1 -12.50 17.75 6.19
CA MET A 1 -12.47 18.38 4.85
C MET A 1 -12.87 17.28 3.88
N THR A 2 -14.11 17.29 3.39
CA THR A 2 -14.58 16.38 2.33
C THR A 2 -13.63 16.48 1.13
N ILE A 3 -13.51 15.43 0.31
CA ILE A 3 -12.76 15.49 -0.96
C ILE A 3 -13.09 16.83 -1.61
N ALA A 4 -12.10 17.73 -1.68
CA ALA A 4 -12.30 19.05 -2.25
C ALA A 4 -12.72 18.84 -3.71
N ASP A 5 -13.73 19.56 -4.19
CA ASP A 5 -14.21 19.53 -5.58
C ASP A 5 -13.08 19.96 -6.54
N ILE A 6 -12.12 19.07 -6.78
CA ILE A 6 -11.01 19.27 -7.71
C ILE A 6 -11.56 18.92 -9.09
N ALA A 7 -11.62 19.94 -9.94
CA ALA A 7 -12.04 19.75 -11.33
C ALA A 7 -11.25 18.61 -12.00
N PRO A 8 -11.88 17.77 -12.85
CA PRO A 8 -11.27 16.57 -13.42
C PRO A 8 -9.92 16.85 -14.10
N ARG A 9 -9.89 17.95 -14.87
CA ARG A 9 -8.69 18.42 -15.55
C ARG A 9 -7.57 18.77 -14.58
N THR A 10 -7.88 19.44 -13.46
CA THR A 10 -6.89 19.82 -12.44
C THR A 10 -6.29 18.59 -11.76
N ALA A 11 -7.11 17.61 -11.38
CA ALA A 11 -6.64 16.37 -10.76
C ALA A 11 -5.68 15.60 -11.70
N LEU A 12 -6.03 15.51 -12.99
CA LEU A 12 -5.19 14.88 -14.00
C LEU A 12 -3.90 15.66 -14.29
N GLN A 13 -3.98 16.99 -14.37
CA GLN A 13 -2.81 17.85 -14.54
C GLN A 13 -1.83 17.68 -13.37
N GLN A 14 -2.31 17.65 -12.12
CA GLN A 14 -1.46 17.39 -10.95
C GLN A 14 -0.90 15.96 -10.95
N ARG A 15 -1.67 14.97 -11.43
CA ARG A 15 -1.25 13.56 -11.48
C ARG A 15 -0.17 13.28 -12.51
N TYR A 16 -0.16 13.99 -13.64
CA TYR A 16 0.74 13.65 -14.75
C TYR A 16 1.67 14.78 -15.17
N TRP A 17 1.43 16.01 -14.71
CA TRP A 17 2.19 17.21 -15.08
C TRP A 17 2.34 17.36 -16.60
N ASP A 18 1.24 17.04 -17.31
CA ASP A 18 1.19 16.99 -18.76
C ASP A 18 0.19 18.02 -19.27
N PRO A 19 0.65 19.10 -19.94
CA PRO A 19 -0.24 20.14 -20.45
C PRO A 19 -1.13 19.64 -21.59
N ALA A 20 -0.77 18.53 -22.24
CA ALA A 20 -1.51 17.97 -23.38
C ALA A 20 -2.69 17.07 -22.94
N LEU A 21 -2.92 16.88 -21.64
CA LEU A 21 -4.04 16.07 -21.17
C LEU A 21 -5.38 16.73 -21.45
N THR A 22 -6.28 15.92 -22.01
CA THR A 22 -7.67 16.26 -22.21
C THR A 22 -8.51 15.86 -21.00
N GLU A 23 -9.58 16.60 -20.78
CA GLU A 23 -10.55 16.30 -19.75
C GLU A 23 -11.37 15.05 -20.12
N PRO A 24 -11.59 14.10 -19.19
CA PRO A 24 -12.37 12.92 -19.48
C PRO A 24 -13.85 13.29 -19.64
N ALA A 25 -14.54 12.60 -20.55
CA ALA A 25 -15.97 12.79 -20.78
C ALA A 25 -16.84 12.33 -19.59
N GLN A 26 -16.30 11.48 -18.72
CA GLN A 26 -16.97 10.97 -17.53
C GLN A 26 -16.10 11.22 -16.30
N TRP A 27 -16.72 11.78 -15.27
CA TRP A 27 -16.11 12.01 -13.97
C TRP A 27 -17.15 11.85 -12.87
N ASN A 28 -16.74 11.30 -11.74
CA ASN A 28 -17.58 11.11 -10.58
C ASN A 28 -16.72 11.17 -9.29
N PRO A 29 -17.35 11.25 -8.10
CA PRO A 29 -16.60 11.38 -6.86
C PRO A 29 -15.62 10.24 -6.56
N VAL A 30 -15.86 9.02 -7.07
CA VAL A 30 -14.93 7.89 -6.89
C VAL A 30 -13.67 8.12 -7.72
N LEU A 31 -13.81 8.54 -8.98
CA LEU A 31 -12.68 8.90 -9.83
C LEU A 31 -11.88 10.05 -9.24
N GLU A 32 -12.59 11.03 -8.68
CA GLU A 32 -11.96 12.16 -7.99
C GLU A 32 -11.13 11.74 -6.78
N ALA A 33 -11.68 10.88 -5.91
CA ALA A 33 -10.96 10.33 -4.76
C ALA A 33 -9.67 9.63 -5.20
N LEU A 34 -9.77 8.74 -6.20
CA LEU A 34 -8.63 7.98 -6.72
C LEU A 34 -7.54 8.88 -7.33
N HIS A 35 -7.93 9.89 -8.11
CA HIS A 35 -6.96 10.80 -8.73
C HIS A 35 -6.35 11.77 -7.73
N SER A 36 -7.09 12.12 -6.66
CA SER A 36 -6.66 13.00 -5.58
C SER A 36 -5.82 12.30 -4.50
N HIS A 37 -5.54 11.01 -4.65
CA HIS A 37 -4.71 10.27 -3.70
C HIS A 37 -3.32 10.90 -3.52
N ARG A 38 -2.94 11.13 -2.26
CA ARG A 38 -1.58 11.45 -1.84
C ARG A 38 -1.29 10.79 -0.50
N SER A 39 -0.07 10.30 -0.32
CA SER A 39 0.31 9.71 0.96
C SER A 39 0.58 10.79 2.01
N VAL A 40 -0.19 10.78 3.09
CA VAL A 40 -0.03 11.69 4.25
C VAL A 40 0.98 11.09 5.23
N ARG A 41 1.81 11.92 5.85
CA ARG A 41 2.84 11.48 6.82
C ARG A 41 2.94 12.36 8.06
N ARG A 42 1.89 13.15 8.31
CA ARG A 42 1.74 14.06 9.45
C ARG A 42 0.29 14.00 9.89
N TYR A 43 0.06 13.72 11.16
CA TYR A 43 -1.27 13.39 11.66
C TYR A 43 -1.57 14.16 12.95
N LEU A 44 -2.85 14.46 13.15
CA LEU A 44 -3.35 14.87 14.46
C LEU A 44 -3.46 13.64 15.37
N PRO A 45 -3.37 13.82 16.71
CA PRO A 45 -3.45 12.71 17.67
C PRO A 45 -4.88 12.17 17.87
N ASP A 46 -5.88 12.83 17.28
CA ASP A 46 -7.30 12.51 17.41
C ASP A 46 -7.58 11.02 17.08
N PRO A 47 -8.19 10.27 18.01
CA PRO A 47 -8.45 8.85 17.82
C PRO A 47 -9.52 8.62 16.76
N LEU A 48 -9.38 7.52 16.01
CA LEU A 48 -10.46 7.04 15.14
C LEU A 48 -11.40 6.13 15.93
N THR A 49 -12.71 6.29 15.71
CA THR A 49 -13.74 5.45 16.35
C THR A 49 -13.69 4.00 15.83
N ASP A 50 -14.29 3.07 16.57
CA ASP A 50 -14.47 1.69 16.09
C ASP A 50 -15.40 1.65 14.88
N GLU A 51 -16.44 2.47 14.85
CA GLU A 51 -17.32 2.64 13.69
C GLU A 51 -16.54 3.05 12.43
N THR A 52 -15.54 3.94 12.57
CA THR A 52 -14.66 4.29 11.46
C THR A 52 -13.94 3.04 10.95
N LEU A 53 -13.36 2.23 11.83
CA LEU A 53 -12.68 0.99 11.42
C LEU A 53 -13.64 -0.01 10.80
N ASP A 54 -14.86 -0.17 11.31
CA ASP A 54 -15.88 -1.05 10.75
C ASP A 54 -16.24 -0.65 9.32
N VAL A 55 -16.36 0.66 9.06
CA VAL A 55 -16.57 1.18 7.70
C VAL A 55 -15.39 0.87 6.79
N LEU A 56 -14.15 1.08 7.25
CA LEU A 56 -12.96 0.77 6.45
C LEU A 56 -12.82 -0.73 6.16
N VAL A 57 -13.10 -1.59 7.14
CA VAL A 57 -13.00 -3.04 7.01
C VAL A 57 -14.12 -3.58 6.13
N SER A 58 -15.35 -3.09 6.25
CA SER A 58 -16.45 -3.51 5.36
C SER A 58 -16.20 -3.09 3.91
N ALA A 59 -15.62 -1.91 3.66
CA ALA A 59 -15.17 -1.51 2.33
C ALA A 59 -14.05 -2.45 1.82
N ALA A 60 -13.10 -2.82 2.68
CA ALA A 60 -12.05 -3.77 2.36
C ALA A 60 -12.60 -5.17 2.00
N GLN A 61 -13.57 -5.67 2.76
CA GLN A 61 -14.28 -6.94 2.52
C GLN A 61 -15.11 -6.93 1.24
N SER A 62 -15.42 -5.75 0.70
CA SER A 62 -16.12 -5.60 -0.57
C SER A 62 -15.19 -5.72 -1.79
N ALA A 63 -13.88 -5.93 -1.60
CA ALA A 63 -12.94 -6.21 -2.68
C ALA A 63 -13.16 -7.60 -3.29
N ALA A 64 -12.82 -7.76 -4.57
CA ALA A 64 -12.75 -9.08 -5.19
C ALA A 64 -11.68 -9.94 -4.51
N THR A 65 -11.94 -11.25 -4.44
CA THR A 65 -11.05 -12.24 -3.79
C THR A 65 -11.00 -13.51 -4.63
N SER A 66 -9.81 -14.08 -4.79
CA SER A 66 -9.63 -15.29 -5.62
C SER A 66 -10.43 -16.45 -5.06
N SER A 67 -11.33 -17.02 -5.88
CA SER A 67 -12.22 -18.13 -5.49
C SER A 67 -13.01 -17.90 -4.20
N ASN A 68 -13.24 -16.65 -3.82
CA ASN A 68 -13.83 -16.26 -2.53
C ASN A 68 -13.10 -16.81 -1.29
N LEU A 69 -11.79 -17.06 -1.41
CA LEU A 69 -10.95 -17.59 -0.32
C LEU A 69 -10.83 -16.62 0.85
N GLN A 70 -10.88 -15.31 0.58
CA GLN A 70 -10.74 -14.24 1.57
C GLN A 70 -9.46 -14.45 2.40
N ALA A 71 -8.34 -14.72 1.69
CA ALA A 71 -7.06 -15.17 2.25
C ALA A 71 -6.25 -14.03 2.89
N TRP A 72 -6.95 -13.18 3.65
CA TRP A 72 -6.40 -12.02 4.30
C TRP A 72 -7.07 -11.75 5.66
N SER A 73 -6.32 -11.02 6.49
CA SER A 73 -6.77 -10.47 7.78
C SER A 73 -6.15 -9.09 7.98
N VAL A 74 -6.63 -8.33 8.97
CA VAL A 74 -6.05 -7.04 9.34
C VAL A 74 -6.00 -6.89 10.85
N VAL A 75 -4.88 -6.38 11.38
CA VAL A 75 -4.71 -6.07 12.80
C VAL A 75 -4.67 -4.56 12.98
N ALA A 76 -5.58 -4.01 13.80
CA ALA A 76 -5.54 -2.61 14.18
C ALA A 76 -4.65 -2.40 15.42
N VAL A 77 -3.55 -1.67 15.25
CA VAL A 77 -2.62 -1.34 16.33
C VAL A 77 -2.81 0.12 16.74
N ARG A 78 -3.38 0.33 17.93
CA ARG A 78 -3.58 1.65 18.55
C ARG A 78 -2.69 1.91 19.77
N ASP A 79 -2.24 0.83 20.43
CA ASP A 79 -1.36 0.91 21.61
C ASP A 79 -0.07 1.69 21.29
N PRO A 80 0.21 2.81 21.98
CA PRO A 80 1.36 3.66 21.69
C PRO A 80 2.70 2.91 21.77
N ASP A 81 2.87 2.05 22.76
CA ASP A 81 4.12 1.30 22.96
C ASP A 81 4.33 0.28 21.84
N ARG A 82 3.28 -0.42 21.43
CA ARG A 82 3.31 -1.34 20.27
C ARG A 82 3.58 -0.60 18.97
N LYS A 83 2.96 0.56 18.74
CA LYS A 83 3.28 1.41 17.57
C LYS A 83 4.74 1.84 17.57
N ALA A 84 5.30 2.22 18.72
CA ALA A 84 6.71 2.59 18.83
C ALA A 84 7.64 1.43 18.49
N ARG A 85 7.37 0.21 19.01
CA ARG A 85 8.14 -0.99 18.65
C ARG A 85 8.04 -1.32 17.17
N LEU A 86 6.84 -1.29 16.58
CA LEU A 86 6.65 -1.51 15.14
C LEU A 86 7.33 -0.44 14.29
N ALA A 87 7.36 0.81 14.74
CA ALA A 87 8.08 1.89 14.06
C ALA A 87 9.59 1.62 14.03
N ALA A 88 10.17 1.15 15.13
CA ALA A 88 11.58 0.76 15.19
C ALA A 88 11.89 -0.38 14.18
N LEU A 89 10.98 -1.35 14.03
CA LEU A 89 11.12 -2.42 13.03
C LEU A 89 10.95 -1.92 11.58
N ALA A 90 10.23 -0.80 11.40
CA ALA A 90 9.91 -0.19 10.11
C ALA A 90 10.87 0.95 9.70
N GLY A 91 12.05 1.06 10.32
CA GLY A 91 13.01 2.12 10.02
C GLY A 91 12.66 3.49 10.61
N GLU A 92 12.13 3.48 11.84
CA GLU A 92 11.87 4.67 12.66
C GLU A 92 10.97 5.72 12.00
N GLN A 93 9.98 5.24 11.24
CA GLN A 93 9.04 6.11 10.55
C GLN A 93 8.09 6.79 11.54
N ALA A 94 8.35 8.06 11.87
CA ALA A 94 7.63 8.85 12.88
C ALA A 94 6.10 8.83 12.72
N HIS A 95 5.60 8.83 11.49
CA HIS A 95 4.17 8.81 11.20
C HIS A 95 3.45 7.54 11.67
N ILE A 96 4.16 6.43 11.91
CA ILE A 96 3.59 5.24 12.56
C ILE A 96 3.23 5.54 14.02
N VAL A 97 4.05 6.34 14.70
CA VAL A 97 3.84 6.72 16.10
C VAL A 97 2.80 7.84 16.21
N GLU A 98 2.93 8.87 15.37
CA GLU A 98 2.05 10.07 15.37
C GLU A 98 0.58 9.73 15.13
N ALA A 99 0.30 8.86 14.15
CA ALA A 99 -1.07 8.58 13.75
C ALA A 99 -1.86 7.75 14.79
N PRO A 100 -3.18 7.92 14.87
CA PRO A 100 -4.01 7.21 15.85
C PRO A 100 -4.07 5.69 15.64
N VAL A 101 -3.89 5.19 14.41
CA VAL A 101 -3.90 3.75 14.13
C VAL A 101 -2.93 3.35 13.03
N LEU A 102 -2.28 2.20 13.25
CA LEU A 102 -1.59 1.42 12.22
C LEU A 102 -2.41 0.15 11.94
N LEU A 103 -2.93 0.02 10.73
CA LEU A 103 -3.57 -1.21 10.25
C LEU A 103 -2.51 -2.11 9.61
N VAL A 104 -2.27 -3.31 10.12
CA VAL A 104 -1.33 -4.27 9.54
C VAL A 104 -2.10 -5.31 8.75
N TRP A 105 -1.92 -5.31 7.43
CA TRP A 105 -2.63 -6.17 6.49
C TRP A 105 -1.86 -7.46 6.27
N LEU A 106 -2.58 -8.58 6.34
CA LEU A 106 -2.01 -9.91 6.45
C LEU A 106 -2.45 -10.77 5.28
N ALA A 107 -1.55 -11.59 4.75
CA ALA A 107 -1.94 -12.82 4.05
C ALA A 107 -2.21 -13.87 5.12
N ASP A 108 -3.40 -14.49 5.11
CA ASP A 108 -3.88 -15.36 6.18
C ASP A 108 -4.41 -16.69 5.62
N PHE A 109 -3.60 -17.73 5.79
CA PHE A 109 -3.98 -19.12 5.55
C PHE A 109 -4.19 -19.91 6.84
N ALA A 110 -3.97 -19.31 8.01
CA ALA A 110 -4.23 -19.97 9.28
C ALA A 110 -5.73 -20.29 9.43
N ARG A 111 -6.61 -19.35 9.03
CA ARG A 111 -8.06 -19.54 9.07
C ARG A 111 -8.52 -20.79 8.31
N VAL A 112 -8.07 -20.95 7.06
CA VAL A 112 -8.47 -22.09 6.22
C VAL A 112 -7.80 -23.40 6.65
N ARG A 113 -6.59 -23.35 7.20
CA ARG A 113 -5.92 -24.53 7.76
C ARG A 113 -6.57 -25.03 9.03
N GLN A 114 -7.01 -24.13 9.91
CA GLN A 114 -7.80 -24.51 11.07
C GLN A 114 -9.08 -25.23 10.62
N LEU A 115 -9.78 -24.66 9.64
CA LEU A 115 -10.98 -25.26 9.06
C LEU A 115 -10.73 -26.65 8.45
N ALA A 116 -9.59 -26.83 7.77
CA ALA A 116 -9.19 -28.11 7.21
C ALA A 116 -8.88 -29.13 8.32
N GLY A 117 -8.18 -28.71 9.38
CA GLY A 117 -7.90 -29.53 10.56
C GLY A 117 -9.17 -29.99 11.27
N ASP A 118 -10.11 -29.08 11.52
CA ASP A 118 -11.40 -29.35 12.16
C ASP A 118 -12.24 -30.38 11.37
N ARG A 119 -12.02 -30.47 10.05
CA ARG A 119 -12.76 -31.37 9.15
C ARG A 119 -11.95 -32.57 8.67
N GLY A 120 -10.68 -32.70 9.07
CA GLY A 120 -9.77 -33.70 8.53
C GLY A 120 -9.59 -33.62 7.00
N ALA A 121 -9.74 -32.42 6.42
CA ALA A 121 -9.66 -32.21 4.98
C ALA A 121 -8.21 -31.95 4.52
N PRO A 122 -7.83 -32.39 3.31
CA PRO A 122 -6.53 -32.05 2.74
C PRO A 122 -6.45 -30.55 2.42
N ILE A 123 -5.26 -29.96 2.59
CA ILE A 123 -5.02 -28.53 2.36
C ILE A 123 -3.68 -28.24 1.68
N GLU A 124 -3.10 -29.23 1.00
CA GLU A 124 -1.79 -29.14 0.33
C GLU A 124 -1.72 -27.96 -0.66
N GLY A 125 -2.84 -27.57 -1.28
CA GLY A 125 -2.91 -26.41 -2.16
C GLY A 125 -2.40 -25.11 -1.50
N ALA A 126 -2.59 -24.96 -0.18
CA ALA A 126 -2.11 -23.80 0.58
C ALA A 126 -0.59 -23.78 0.78
N ASP A 127 0.14 -24.85 0.41
CA ASP A 127 1.59 -24.93 0.54
C ASP A 127 2.35 -24.39 -0.68
N TYR A 128 1.68 -24.25 -1.83
CA TYR A 128 2.29 -23.80 -3.08
C TYR A 128 2.50 -22.29 -3.13
N LEU A 129 3.51 -21.85 -3.88
CA LEU A 129 3.78 -20.43 -4.12
C LEU A 129 2.55 -19.67 -4.64
N GLU A 130 1.72 -20.32 -5.46
CA GLU A 130 0.45 -19.79 -5.98
C GLU A 130 -0.48 -19.26 -4.86
N SER A 131 -0.67 -20.04 -3.80
CA SER A 131 -1.51 -19.62 -2.67
C SER A 131 -0.94 -18.40 -1.97
N SER A 132 0.39 -18.30 -1.86
CA SER A 132 1.02 -17.11 -1.28
C SER A 132 0.79 -15.87 -2.14
N TYR A 133 0.86 -15.99 -3.47
CA TYR A 133 0.47 -14.93 -4.40
C TYR A 133 -0.97 -14.48 -4.18
N ILE A 134 -1.92 -15.42 -4.08
CA ILE A 134 -3.33 -15.12 -3.79
C ILE A 134 -3.46 -14.31 -2.51
N GLY A 135 -2.85 -14.76 -1.40
CA GLY A 135 -2.94 -14.05 -0.12
C GLY A 135 -2.39 -12.63 -0.17
N PHE A 136 -1.28 -12.40 -0.87
CA PHE A 136 -0.71 -11.06 -1.04
C PHE A 136 -1.59 -10.15 -1.89
N ILE A 137 -2.19 -10.68 -2.96
CA ILE A 137 -3.08 -9.94 -3.85
C ILE A 137 -4.37 -9.58 -3.11
N ASP A 138 -5.02 -10.55 -2.45
CA ASP A 138 -6.24 -10.35 -1.67
C ASP A 138 -6.04 -9.24 -0.61
N ALA A 139 -4.92 -9.30 0.14
CA ALA A 139 -4.59 -8.26 1.13
C ALA A 139 -4.38 -6.88 0.48
N ALA A 140 -3.74 -6.81 -0.69
CA ALA A 140 -3.53 -5.55 -1.42
C ALA A 140 -4.84 -4.94 -1.94
N LEU A 141 -5.74 -5.76 -2.50
CA LEU A 141 -7.04 -5.32 -2.98
C LEU A 141 -7.91 -4.80 -1.83
N ALA A 142 -7.98 -5.56 -0.73
CA ALA A 142 -8.71 -5.18 0.46
C ALA A 142 -8.18 -3.86 1.05
N ALA A 143 -6.86 -3.72 1.17
CA ALA A 143 -6.24 -2.51 1.68
C ALA A 143 -6.48 -1.29 0.79
N GLN A 144 -6.45 -1.44 -0.54
CA GLN A 144 -6.69 -0.32 -1.46
C GLN A 144 -8.16 0.16 -1.42
N ASN A 145 -9.12 -0.74 -1.19
CA ASN A 145 -10.50 -0.35 -0.91
C ASN A 145 -10.58 0.45 0.40
N ALA A 146 -9.92 -0.01 1.47
CA ALA A 146 -9.86 0.73 2.73
C ALA A 146 -9.21 2.11 2.59
N VAL A 147 -8.17 2.25 1.75
CA VAL A 147 -7.57 3.56 1.43
C VAL A 147 -8.59 4.49 0.78
N THR A 148 -9.31 4.00 -0.22
CA THR A 148 -10.31 4.81 -0.95
C THR A 148 -11.44 5.24 0.00
N ALA A 149 -11.89 4.35 0.88
CA ALA A 149 -12.88 4.65 1.91
C ALA A 149 -12.36 5.65 2.95
N ALA A 150 -11.13 5.49 3.43
CA ALA A 150 -10.54 6.41 4.40
C ALA A 150 -10.41 7.83 3.81
N GLU A 151 -9.93 7.94 2.58
CA GLU A 151 -9.75 9.22 1.90
C GLU A 151 -11.09 9.89 1.56
N SER A 152 -12.15 9.12 1.29
CA SER A 152 -13.50 9.67 1.09
C SER A 152 -14.11 10.24 2.38
N LEU A 153 -13.72 9.72 3.53
CA LEU A 153 -14.05 10.27 4.86
C LEU A 153 -13.13 11.44 5.27
N GLY A 154 -12.20 11.85 4.40
CA GLY A 154 -11.25 12.94 4.66
C GLY A 154 -10.06 12.55 5.54
N LEU A 155 -9.81 11.25 5.74
CA LEU A 155 -8.64 10.75 6.45
C LEU A 155 -7.42 10.70 5.51
N GLY A 156 -6.23 10.82 6.09
CA GLY A 156 -4.96 10.62 5.40
C GLY A 156 -4.46 9.19 5.56
N THR A 157 -3.81 8.67 4.53
CA THR A 157 -3.24 7.31 4.58
C THR A 157 -1.80 7.25 4.06
N VAL A 158 -1.03 6.26 4.54
CA VAL A 158 0.25 5.88 3.91
C VAL A 158 0.58 4.41 4.18
N PHE A 159 0.94 3.69 3.11
CA PHE A 159 1.42 2.31 3.20
C PHE A 159 2.82 2.22 3.81
N ILE A 160 3.02 1.24 4.69
CA ILE A 160 4.27 0.94 5.39
C ILE A 160 4.79 -0.42 4.91
N GLY A 161 5.44 -0.43 3.75
CA GLY A 161 6.12 -1.63 3.24
C GLY A 161 7.36 -2.03 4.04
N ALA A 162 7.86 -1.15 4.92
CA ALA A 162 9.05 -1.37 5.73
C ALA A 162 8.83 -2.37 6.88
N LEU A 163 7.60 -2.73 7.21
CA LEU A 163 7.34 -3.86 8.13
C LEU A 163 7.95 -5.17 7.61
N ARG A 164 8.22 -5.28 6.30
CA ARG A 164 8.91 -6.42 5.71
C ARG A 164 10.43 -6.39 5.90
N ASN A 165 11.02 -5.37 6.51
CA ASN A 165 12.47 -5.34 6.80
C ASN A 165 12.85 -6.40 7.84
N LYS A 166 11.96 -6.68 8.79
CA LYS A 166 12.14 -7.64 9.90
C LYS A 166 10.86 -8.45 10.13
N PRO A 167 10.43 -9.27 9.15
CA PRO A 167 9.10 -9.86 9.14
C PRO A 167 8.85 -10.83 10.30
N GLU A 168 9.87 -11.59 10.74
CA GLU A 168 9.74 -12.47 11.91
C GLU A 168 9.52 -11.69 13.21
N GLU A 169 10.22 -10.56 13.40
CA GLU A 169 10.05 -9.70 14.57
C GLU A 169 8.66 -9.03 14.55
N VAL A 170 8.17 -8.61 13.38
CA VAL A 170 6.81 -8.06 13.23
C VAL A 170 5.76 -9.13 13.54
N ALA A 171 5.95 -10.37 13.09
CA ALA A 171 5.05 -11.47 13.39
C ALA A 171 5.00 -11.77 14.89
N ALA A 172 6.16 -11.79 15.56
CA ALA A 172 6.25 -11.98 17.01
C ALA A 172 5.59 -10.83 17.78
N GLU A 173 5.83 -9.58 17.37
CA GLU A 173 5.22 -8.39 17.99
C GLU A 173 3.69 -8.42 17.88
N LEU A 174 3.13 -8.93 16.79
CA LEU A 174 1.68 -9.01 16.57
C LEU A 174 1.07 -10.34 17.04
N GLY A 175 1.87 -11.29 17.52
CA GLY A 175 1.40 -12.62 17.91
C GLY A 175 0.81 -13.41 16.75
N LEU A 176 1.34 -13.25 15.53
CA LEU A 176 0.83 -13.95 14.34
C LEU A 176 1.14 -15.45 14.44
N PRO A 177 0.16 -16.34 14.21
CA PRO A 177 0.41 -17.77 14.13
C PRO A 177 1.13 -18.13 12.81
N PRO A 178 1.65 -19.37 12.67
CA PRO A 178 2.13 -19.88 11.39
C PRO A 178 1.08 -19.70 10.28
N HIS A 179 1.54 -19.51 9.05
CA HIS A 179 0.72 -19.27 7.86
C HIS A 179 0.00 -17.92 7.83
N VAL A 180 0.44 -16.96 8.66
CA VAL A 180 0.01 -15.56 8.62
C VAL A 180 1.22 -14.67 8.41
N PHE A 181 1.18 -13.81 7.39
CA PHE A 181 2.30 -12.95 7.02
C PHE A 181 1.87 -11.48 6.90
N ALA A 182 2.59 -10.58 7.58
CA ALA A 182 2.37 -9.14 7.48
C ALA A 182 2.84 -8.59 6.12
N VAL A 183 1.91 -8.36 5.20
CA VAL A 183 2.20 -7.88 3.84
C VAL A 183 2.68 -6.44 3.88
N PHE A 184 1.98 -5.56 4.59
CA PHE A 184 2.36 -4.17 4.83
C PHE A 184 1.52 -3.57 5.95
N GLY A 185 1.99 -2.44 6.49
CA GLY A 185 1.16 -1.57 7.32
C GLY A 185 0.41 -0.54 6.47
N LEU A 186 -0.61 0.06 7.05
CA LEU A 186 -1.31 1.22 6.54
C LEU A 186 -1.59 2.14 7.72
N VAL A 187 -0.93 3.28 7.75
CA VAL A 187 -1.24 4.32 8.72
C VAL A 187 -2.51 5.04 8.27
N VAL A 188 -3.44 5.28 9.19
CA VAL A 188 -4.68 6.02 8.95
C VAL A 188 -4.89 7.03 10.09
N GLY A 189 -5.30 8.24 9.75
CA GLY A 189 -5.59 9.28 10.74
C GLY A 189 -6.04 10.58 10.12
N HIS A 190 -6.37 11.55 10.98
CA HIS A 190 -6.68 12.90 10.54
C HIS A 190 -5.40 13.61 10.08
N PRO A 191 -5.30 14.08 8.82
CA PRO A 191 -4.13 14.83 8.38
C PRO A 191 -3.93 16.08 9.24
N HIS A 192 -2.69 16.34 9.66
CA HIS A 192 -2.36 17.62 10.29
C HIS A 192 -2.57 18.76 9.27
N PRO A 193 -3.03 19.97 9.67
CA PRO A 193 -3.13 21.11 8.75
C PRO A 193 -1.84 21.43 8.01
N ASP A 194 -0.69 21.25 8.69
CA ASP A 194 0.64 21.42 8.11
C ASP A 194 1.13 20.20 7.29
N ALA A 195 0.27 19.20 7.07
CA ALA A 195 0.60 18.08 6.19
C ALA A 195 0.59 18.57 4.73
N ASP A 196 1.74 19.00 4.22
CA ASP A 196 1.95 19.38 2.81
C ASP A 196 2.02 18.14 1.88
N ALA A 197 0.99 17.30 1.93
CA ALA A 197 0.91 16.11 1.12
C ALA A 197 0.41 16.47 -0.29
N GLN A 198 1.33 16.43 -1.27
CA GLN A 198 1.02 16.75 -2.65
C GLN A 198 0.78 15.51 -3.51
N ILE A 199 -0.03 15.66 -4.56
CA ILE A 199 -0.23 14.63 -5.58
C ILE A 199 1.10 14.45 -6.33
N LYS A 200 1.79 13.34 -6.06
CA LYS A 200 3.03 13.01 -6.76
C LYS A 200 2.72 12.62 -8.22
N PRO A 201 3.47 13.15 -9.21
CA PRO A 201 3.34 12.74 -10.60
C PRO A 201 3.48 11.22 -10.80
N ARG A 202 2.92 10.72 -11.89
CA ARG A 202 3.04 9.33 -12.34
C ARG A 202 3.56 9.28 -13.77
N LEU A 203 4.09 8.11 -14.14
CA LEU A 203 4.43 7.80 -15.52
C LEU A 203 3.24 8.10 -16.46
N PRO A 204 3.48 8.58 -17.69
CA PRO A 204 2.46 8.71 -18.71
C PRO A 204 1.69 7.41 -18.89
N ARG A 205 0.39 7.50 -19.17
CA ARG A 205 -0.47 6.33 -19.41
C ARG A 205 0.10 5.39 -20.49
N ALA A 206 0.72 5.96 -21.54
CA ALA A 206 1.34 5.20 -22.62
C ALA A 206 2.61 4.42 -22.21
N ALA A 207 3.24 4.75 -21.08
CA ALA A 207 4.33 3.96 -20.52
C ALA A 207 3.84 2.73 -19.72
N VAL A 208 2.55 2.68 -19.38
CA VAL A 208 1.97 1.67 -18.47
C VAL A 208 0.93 0.81 -19.18
N LEU A 209 0.07 1.42 -20.00
CA LEU A 209 -0.94 0.74 -20.79
C LEU A 209 -0.34 0.31 -22.13
N HIS A 210 -0.30 -1.00 -22.34
CA HIS A 210 0.08 -1.61 -23.62
C HIS A 210 -1.15 -2.18 -24.32
N GLN A 211 -1.23 -2.01 -25.64
CA GLN A 211 -2.31 -2.55 -26.44
C GLN A 211 -1.89 -3.91 -27.00
N GLU A 212 -2.66 -4.94 -26.69
CA GLU A 212 -2.46 -6.35 -27.07
C GLU A 212 -1.17 -7.02 -26.57
N LYS A 213 -0.01 -6.38 -26.73
CA LYS A 213 1.31 -6.92 -26.41
C LYS A 213 2.16 -5.90 -25.67
N TYR A 214 2.97 -6.40 -24.74
CA TYR A 214 3.97 -5.59 -24.06
C TYR A 214 5.02 -5.10 -25.05
N ASP A 215 5.36 -3.81 -24.97
CA ASP A 215 6.37 -3.15 -25.81
C ASP A 215 7.33 -2.38 -24.91
N LEU A 216 8.49 -2.98 -24.63
CA LEU A 216 9.50 -2.37 -23.76
C LEU A 216 10.17 -1.16 -24.44
N PRO A 217 10.67 -1.26 -25.70
CA PRO A 217 11.29 -0.11 -26.36
C PRO A 217 10.40 1.12 -26.44
N ALA A 218 9.09 0.96 -26.71
CA ALA A 218 8.16 2.09 -26.82
C ALA A 218 7.99 2.89 -25.53
N GLN A 219 8.32 2.32 -24.36
CA GLN A 219 8.23 3.05 -23.09
C GLN A 219 9.32 4.12 -22.95
N ARG A 220 10.47 3.99 -23.64
CA ARG A 220 11.67 4.79 -23.37
C ARG A 220 11.40 6.29 -23.45
N ASP A 221 10.79 6.74 -24.53
CA ASP A 221 10.49 8.17 -24.74
C ASP A 221 9.51 8.71 -23.68
N HIS A 222 8.56 7.87 -23.25
CA HIS A 222 7.61 8.23 -22.20
C HIS A 222 8.26 8.32 -20.82
N VAL A 223 9.24 7.46 -20.53
CA VAL A 223 10.03 7.52 -19.30
C VAL A 223 10.92 8.76 -19.27
N ASP A 224 11.54 9.13 -20.38
CA ASP A 224 12.36 10.35 -20.47
C ASP A 224 11.52 11.62 -20.31
N ALA A 225 10.33 11.65 -20.92
CA ALA A 225 9.37 12.73 -20.69
C ALA A 225 8.92 12.82 -19.22
N TYR A 226 8.73 11.67 -18.57
CA TYR A 226 8.39 11.62 -17.15
C TYR A 226 9.51 12.14 -16.26
N GLU A 227 10.77 11.79 -16.54
CA GLU A 227 11.93 12.25 -15.77
C GLU A 227 11.99 13.78 -15.72
N GLY A 228 11.76 14.46 -16.86
CA GLY A 228 11.68 15.93 -16.88
C GLY A 228 10.53 16.48 -16.03
N ARG A 229 9.35 15.86 -16.07
CA ARG A 229 8.16 16.29 -15.32
C ARG A 229 8.32 16.11 -13.82
N ILE A 230 8.84 14.96 -13.39
CA ILE A 230 9.04 14.68 -11.96
C ILE A 230 10.19 15.51 -11.39
N ALA A 231 11.24 15.81 -12.17
CA ALA A 231 12.30 16.73 -11.77
C ALA A 231 11.76 18.15 -11.51
N ALA A 232 10.87 18.66 -12.38
CA ALA A 232 10.21 19.95 -12.17
C ALA A 232 9.36 19.96 -10.89
N PHE A 233 8.62 18.88 -10.62
CA PHE A 233 7.88 18.71 -9.37
C PHE A 233 8.79 18.69 -8.13
N TYR A 234 9.92 17.97 -8.19
CA TYR A 234 10.89 17.97 -7.09
C TYR A 234 11.50 19.35 -6.86
N SER A 235 11.88 20.05 -7.93
CA SER A 235 12.41 21.41 -7.84
C SER A 235 11.40 22.39 -7.21
N ALA A 236 10.11 22.26 -7.51
CA ALA A 236 9.05 23.03 -6.86
C ALA A 236 8.94 22.76 -5.34
N GLN A 237 9.46 21.63 -4.87
CA GLN A 237 9.59 21.26 -3.46
C GLN A 237 10.99 21.51 -2.89
N GLN A 238 11.85 22.23 -3.63
CA GLN A 238 13.24 22.49 -3.26
C GLN A 238 14.08 21.22 -3.10
N LEU A 239 13.74 20.17 -3.85
CA LEU A 239 14.45 18.91 -3.90
C LEU A 239 15.18 18.78 -5.23
N ASP A 240 16.45 18.43 -5.19
CA ASP A 240 17.25 18.08 -6.36
C ASP A 240 17.34 16.55 -6.46
N HIS A 241 16.41 15.95 -7.20
CA HIS A 241 16.26 14.50 -7.32
C HIS A 241 15.98 14.07 -8.76
N SER A 242 16.61 12.97 -9.18
CA SER A 242 16.20 12.20 -10.35
C SER A 242 15.29 11.03 -9.95
N TRP A 243 14.24 10.74 -10.73
CA TRP A 243 13.46 9.52 -10.49
C TRP A 243 14.20 8.28 -10.99
N ILE A 244 14.81 8.35 -12.18
CA ILE A 244 15.60 7.25 -12.75
C ILE A 244 16.71 6.82 -11.78
N GLU A 245 17.54 7.76 -11.32
CA GLU A 245 18.67 7.42 -10.42
C GLU A 245 18.16 6.77 -9.13
N ARG A 246 17.06 7.28 -8.55
CA ARG A 246 16.49 6.74 -7.31
C ARG A 246 15.93 5.33 -7.49
N VAL A 247 15.30 5.04 -8.63
CA VAL A 247 14.78 3.68 -8.91
C VAL A 247 15.93 2.71 -9.12
N LEU A 248 16.94 3.11 -9.90
CA LEU A 248 18.14 2.29 -10.13
C LEU A 248 18.88 2.03 -8.81
N ASP A 249 19.14 3.06 -8.02
CA ASP A 249 19.80 2.93 -6.72
C ASP A 249 18.98 2.08 -5.74
N ARG A 250 17.64 2.17 -5.74
CA ARG A 250 16.80 1.32 -4.88
C ARG A 250 16.91 -0.16 -5.21
N LEU A 251 17.16 -0.50 -6.47
CA LEU A 251 17.25 -1.88 -6.97
C LEU A 251 18.69 -2.33 -7.24
N ALA A 252 19.69 -1.49 -6.95
CA ALA A 252 21.07 -1.72 -7.34
C ALA A 252 21.71 -2.95 -6.67
N SER A 253 21.27 -3.33 -5.46
CA SER A 253 21.81 -4.49 -4.75
C SER A 253 20.90 -4.99 -3.65
N ALA A 254 21.17 -6.21 -3.15
CA ALA A 254 20.50 -6.78 -1.97
C ALA A 254 20.56 -5.85 -0.75
N ALA A 255 21.69 -5.16 -0.53
CA ALA A 255 21.84 -4.21 0.57
C ALA A 255 20.80 -3.08 0.51
N ARG A 256 20.40 -2.63 -0.68
CA ARG A 256 19.38 -1.57 -0.88
C ARG A 256 17.97 -2.06 -0.58
N LEU A 257 17.76 -3.37 -0.45
CA LEU A 257 16.48 -3.96 -0.08
C LEU A 257 16.22 -3.94 1.43
N ASN A 258 17.21 -3.62 2.27
CA ASN A 258 17.09 -3.54 3.75
C ASN A 258 16.60 -4.86 4.37
N GLY A 259 17.27 -5.97 4.04
CA GLY A 259 16.96 -7.31 4.55
C GLY A 259 15.85 -8.05 3.81
N ARG A 260 15.12 -7.37 2.90
CA ARG A 260 14.05 -7.96 2.09
C ARG A 260 14.54 -8.84 0.94
N ASP A 261 15.84 -8.91 0.71
CA ASP A 261 16.48 -9.93 -0.12
C ASP A 261 16.25 -11.35 0.43
N ARG A 262 16.02 -11.49 1.75
CA ARG A 262 15.77 -12.77 2.42
C ARG A 262 14.29 -13.09 2.69
N LEU A 263 13.38 -12.47 1.94
CA LEU A 263 11.95 -12.57 2.21
C LEU A 263 11.41 -14.00 2.00
N LYS A 264 12.03 -14.76 1.09
CA LYS A 264 11.69 -16.16 0.86
C LYS A 264 11.95 -17.00 2.11
N GLU A 265 13.11 -16.85 2.73
CA GLU A 265 13.47 -17.57 3.96
C GLU A 265 12.54 -17.20 5.11
N SER A 266 12.23 -15.90 5.25
CA SER A 266 11.30 -15.43 6.27
C SER A 266 9.89 -16.01 6.09
N LEU A 267 9.38 -16.07 4.85
CA LEU A 267 8.09 -16.70 4.55
C LEU A 267 8.07 -18.18 4.97
N ILE A 268 9.12 -18.93 4.64
CA ILE A 268 9.26 -20.34 5.04
C ILE A 268 9.26 -20.48 6.56
N ARG A 269 10.00 -19.63 7.29
CA ARG A 269 10.00 -19.64 8.77
C ARG A 269 8.65 -19.29 9.38
N LEU A 270 7.88 -18.43 8.71
CA LEU A 270 6.52 -18.07 9.10
C LEU A 270 5.47 -19.09 8.63
N GLY A 271 5.90 -20.24 8.12
CA GLY A 271 5.04 -21.36 7.77
C GLY A 271 4.56 -21.38 6.33
N PHE A 272 5.00 -20.49 5.44
CA PHE A 272 4.65 -20.56 4.02
C PHE A 272 5.67 -21.45 3.30
N PRO A 273 5.33 -22.70 2.92
CA PRO A 273 6.33 -23.65 2.41
C PRO A 273 6.88 -23.26 1.03
N LEU A 274 6.08 -22.56 0.22
CA LEU A 274 6.44 -22.09 -1.13
C LEU A 274 6.90 -23.24 -2.04
N ARG A 275 6.15 -24.34 -2.03
CA ARG A 275 6.37 -25.49 -2.92
C ARG A 275 6.24 -25.10 -4.39
#